data_AF-A0A317V0N7-F1
#
_entry.id   AF-A0A317V0N7-F1
#
_cell.length_a   1.000
_cell.length_b   1.000
_cell.length_c   1.000
_cell.angle_alpha   90.00
_cell.angle_beta   90.00
_cell.angle_gamma   90.00
#
_symmetry.space_group_name_H-M   'P 1'
#
loop_
_entity.id
_entity.type
_entity.pdbx_description
1 polymer ?
#
loop_
_entity_poly.entity_id
_entity_poly.type
_entity_poly.pdbx_seq_one_letter_code
_entity_poly.pdbx_strand_id
1 'polypeptide(L)'
;MVNSNDEDLEVCDYTIGWISTTDDEYIAATWVVDELHEPNTSLRRLNDQRKFDYQLGRMGNHNVVICIPATGPEFTVAAVIDDMLLTFTSLRFVLLVGTASGVPPVKNNHEGIDEHAADVRLGDVVIGTSIVVPYSRGAVQTPGTELKHQPSRTISTGITEFKRRLAGGLGIGLSLSSLVEQICMTDDHFKCPHPQSDCLYQTEYAHIPRCCECLVPSPKQVLVTISRPQRTQDREFQVHYGAVGFVDQRIMDAGIRNELSLENNVLCFQTGTTDVTTKIDCLPIRGLCDYADSHQYRGWSGYAALTAAVYAKEFLGSVTEYMVSGMR
;
A
#
# COMPACT_ATOMS: atom_id res chain seq x y z
N MET A 1 -29.66 17.91 20.49
CA MET A 1 -30.05 16.61 21.03
C MET A 1 -28.87 15.69 20.80
N VAL A 2 -28.20 15.30 21.87
CA VAL A 2 -27.03 14.42 21.85
C VAL A 2 -27.57 13.01 21.59
N ASN A 3 -27.15 12.38 20.49
CA ASN A 3 -27.52 10.99 20.22
C ASN A 3 -26.84 10.11 21.27
N SER A 4 -27.67 9.47 22.08
CA SER A 4 -27.32 8.57 23.17
C SER A 4 -27.05 7.17 22.64
N ASN A 5 -25.82 6.90 22.18
CA ASN A 5 -25.28 5.55 21.98
C ASN A 5 -23.74 5.52 21.79
N ASP A 6 -23.00 6.53 22.28
CA ASP A 6 -21.53 6.39 22.44
C ASP A 6 -21.29 5.40 23.58
N GLU A 7 -21.13 4.11 23.27
CA GLU A 7 -20.41 3.21 24.17
C GLU A 7 -19.01 3.80 24.36
N ASP A 8 -18.57 3.96 25.61
CA ASP A 8 -17.24 4.47 25.93
C ASP A 8 -16.18 3.46 25.42
N LEU A 9 -15.77 3.60 24.15
CA LEU A 9 -14.80 2.71 23.53
C LEU A 9 -13.46 2.78 24.26
N GLU A 10 -12.93 1.62 24.60
CA GLU A 10 -11.65 1.45 25.26
C GLU A 10 -10.58 0.96 24.27
N VAL A 11 -9.33 0.99 24.73
CA VAL A 11 -8.15 0.54 23.99
C VAL A 11 -8.31 -0.91 23.48
N CYS A 12 -8.98 -1.77 24.24
CA CYS A 12 -9.19 -3.18 23.90
C CYS A 12 -10.25 -3.41 22.82
N ASP A 13 -11.02 -2.38 22.44
CA ASP A 13 -12.03 -2.51 21.40
C ASP A 13 -11.45 -2.38 20.00
N TYR A 14 -10.21 -1.91 19.89
CA TYR A 14 -9.50 -1.76 18.63
C TYR A 14 -8.69 -3.01 18.30
N THR A 15 -8.98 -3.59 17.14
CA THR A 15 -8.44 -4.90 16.75
C THR A 15 -7.59 -4.86 15.49
N ILE A 16 -7.61 -3.74 14.76
CA ILE A 16 -6.89 -3.57 13.50
C ILE A 16 -6.03 -2.32 13.57
N GLY A 17 -4.74 -2.48 13.32
CA GLY A 17 -3.83 -1.35 13.11
C GLY A 17 -3.81 -0.95 11.65
N TRP A 18 -3.69 0.34 11.37
CA TRP A 18 -3.51 0.90 10.05
C TRP A 18 -2.30 1.83 10.09
N ILE A 19 -1.27 1.51 9.32
CA ILE A 19 -0.04 2.31 9.28
C ILE A 19 0.06 3.00 7.93
N SER A 20 -0.03 4.33 8.00
CA SER A 20 0.36 5.26 6.95
C SER A 20 1.74 5.85 7.30
N THR A 21 2.57 6.10 6.31
CA THR A 21 3.95 6.60 6.47
C THR A 21 4.19 7.99 5.92
N THR A 22 3.21 8.56 5.21
CA THR A 22 3.24 9.92 4.67
C THR A 22 1.91 10.61 4.88
N ASP A 23 1.90 11.94 4.79
CA ASP A 23 0.68 12.73 4.92
C ASP A 23 -0.38 12.35 3.89
N ASP A 24 0.00 12.16 2.61
CA ASP A 24 -0.91 11.71 1.54
C ASP A 24 -1.61 10.39 1.93
N GLU A 25 -0.85 9.44 2.49
CA GLU A 25 -1.37 8.13 2.94
C GLU A 25 -2.28 8.24 4.17
N TYR A 26 -1.98 9.16 5.08
CA TYR A 26 -2.82 9.40 6.25
C TYR A 26 -4.12 10.12 5.87
N ILE A 27 -4.05 11.18 5.06
CA ILE A 27 -5.20 11.93 4.58
C ILE A 27 -6.12 11.00 3.78
N ALA A 28 -5.57 10.15 2.90
CA ALA A 28 -6.33 9.13 2.18
C ALA A 28 -7.07 8.18 3.14
N ALA A 29 -6.42 7.76 4.24
CA ALA A 29 -7.06 6.93 5.26
C ALA A 29 -8.25 7.66 5.90
N THR A 30 -8.11 8.95 6.25
CA THR A 30 -9.19 9.72 6.88
C THR A 30 -10.43 9.89 5.99
N TRP A 31 -10.25 9.93 4.66
CA TRP A 31 -11.36 9.98 3.69
C TRP A 31 -12.19 8.70 3.66
N VAL A 32 -11.60 7.56 4.02
CA VAL A 32 -12.25 6.25 3.94
C VAL A 32 -12.74 5.71 5.28
N VAL A 33 -12.51 6.44 6.38
CA VAL A 33 -13.10 6.12 7.69
C VAL A 33 -14.62 6.33 7.65
N ASP A 34 -15.40 5.39 8.19
CA ASP A 34 -16.86 5.55 8.29
C ASP A 34 -17.24 6.47 9.45
N GLU A 35 -16.51 6.37 10.55
CA GLU A 35 -16.77 7.11 11.78
C GLU A 35 -15.44 7.37 12.51
N LEU A 36 -15.16 8.62 12.83
CA LEU A 36 -14.01 9.00 13.66
C LEU A 36 -14.43 8.91 15.12
N HIS A 37 -13.63 8.22 15.93
CA HIS A 37 -13.85 8.12 17.36
C HIS A 37 -13.04 9.21 18.08
N GLU A 38 -13.72 9.99 18.91
CA GLU A 38 -13.06 10.92 19.81
C GLU A 38 -12.44 10.12 20.98
N PRO A 39 -11.13 10.24 21.23
CA PRO A 39 -10.51 9.48 22.31
C PRO A 39 -11.09 9.94 23.65
N ASN A 40 -11.51 8.98 24.47
CA ASN A 40 -11.94 9.25 25.85
C ASN A 40 -10.77 9.74 26.72
N THR A 41 -11.05 10.16 27.96
CA THR A 41 -10.02 10.72 28.86
C THR A 41 -8.86 9.75 29.15
N SER A 42 -9.10 8.44 29.11
CA SER A 42 -8.07 7.42 29.32
C SER A 42 -7.18 7.27 28.09
N LEU A 43 -7.77 7.24 26.89
CA LEU A 43 -7.06 7.21 25.61
C LEU A 43 -6.23 8.48 25.37
N ARG A 44 -6.80 9.67 25.68
CA ARG A 44 -6.08 10.95 25.56
C ARG A 44 -4.82 10.99 26.43
N ARG A 45 -4.94 10.58 27.71
CA ARG A 45 -3.79 10.48 28.62
C ARG A 45 -2.75 9.48 28.15
N LEU A 46 -3.17 8.44 27.43
CA LEU A 46 -2.26 7.47 26.87
C LEU A 46 -1.49 8.09 25.69
N ASN A 47 -2.16 8.76 24.76
CA ASN A 47 -1.49 9.45 23.64
C ASN A 47 -0.46 10.49 24.15
N ASP A 48 -0.79 11.27 25.18
CA ASP A 48 0.14 12.27 25.76
C ASP A 48 1.45 11.69 26.33
N GLN A 49 1.50 10.37 26.58
CA GLN A 49 2.65 9.69 27.17
C GLN A 49 3.40 8.80 26.17
N ARG A 50 2.94 8.73 24.92
CA ARG A 50 3.43 7.77 23.92
C ARG A 50 4.30 8.44 22.88
N LYS A 51 4.99 7.60 22.12
CA LYS A 51 5.96 8.04 21.10
C LYS A 51 5.28 8.49 19.81
N PHE A 52 4.10 7.95 19.51
CA PHE A 52 3.34 8.23 18.29
C PHE A 52 1.90 8.57 18.61
N ASP A 53 1.30 9.37 17.72
CA ASP A 53 -0.10 9.75 17.80
C ASP A 53 -0.97 8.85 16.92
N TYR A 54 -2.19 8.63 17.36
CA TYR A 54 -3.15 7.75 16.69
C TYR A 54 -4.51 8.43 16.51
N GLN A 55 -5.06 8.31 15.31
CA GLN A 55 -6.46 8.57 15.03
C GLN A 55 -7.26 7.27 15.20
N LEU A 56 -8.37 7.36 15.92
CA LEU A 56 -9.25 6.22 16.16
C LEU A 56 -10.49 6.34 15.27
N GLY A 57 -11.03 5.21 14.83
CA GLY A 57 -12.27 5.19 14.08
C GLY A 57 -12.78 3.80 13.76
N ARG A 58 -13.81 3.76 12.92
CA ARG A 58 -14.45 2.54 12.44
C ARG A 58 -14.42 2.46 10.91
N MET A 59 -14.15 1.26 10.40
CA MET A 59 -14.27 0.92 8.98
C MET A 59 -15.01 -0.41 8.84
N GLY A 60 -16.19 -0.35 8.23
CA GLY A 60 -17.16 -1.44 8.25
C GLY A 60 -17.54 -1.78 9.69
N ASN A 61 -17.26 -3.03 10.07
CA ASN A 61 -17.55 -3.55 11.41
C ASN A 61 -16.29 -3.62 12.29
N HIS A 62 -15.20 -2.94 11.91
CA HIS A 62 -13.94 -3.01 12.66
C HIS A 62 -13.56 -1.66 13.23
N ASN A 63 -13.18 -1.67 14.49
CA ASN A 63 -12.51 -0.53 15.12
C ASN A 63 -11.03 -0.56 14.74
N VAL A 64 -10.58 0.53 14.14
CA VAL A 64 -9.26 0.69 13.53
C VAL A 64 -8.48 1.78 14.25
N VAL A 65 -7.19 1.52 14.50
CA VAL A 65 -6.21 2.50 14.95
C VAL A 65 -5.37 2.93 13.76
N ILE A 66 -5.41 4.21 13.42
CA ILE A 66 -4.66 4.78 12.30
C ILE A 66 -3.47 5.57 12.86
N CYS A 67 -2.26 5.20 12.46
CA CYS A 67 -1.07 5.95 12.80
C CYS A 67 -1.08 7.32 12.12
N ILE A 68 -0.87 8.38 12.89
CA ILE A 68 -0.60 9.72 12.37
C ILE A 68 0.91 9.78 12.07
N PRO A 69 1.31 10.02 10.81
CA PRO A 69 2.71 10.03 10.43
C PRO A 69 3.44 11.19 11.11
N ALA A 70 4.65 10.91 11.60
CA ALA A 70 5.53 11.91 12.17
C ALA A 70 6.83 12.00 11.36
N THR A 71 7.47 13.17 11.37
CA THR A 71 8.76 13.36 10.71
C THR A 71 9.89 12.96 11.64
N GLY A 72 10.78 12.07 11.20
CA GLY A 72 12.00 11.76 11.95
C GLY A 72 12.54 10.36 11.65
N PRO A 73 13.84 10.11 11.88
CA PRO A 73 14.44 8.79 11.68
C PRO A 73 13.87 7.72 12.63
N GLU A 74 13.26 8.12 13.75
CA GLU A 74 12.63 7.23 14.72
C GLU A 74 11.24 6.72 14.30
N PHE A 75 10.64 7.32 13.26
CA PHE A 75 9.36 6.92 12.70
C PHE A 75 9.59 5.82 11.65
N THR A 76 9.63 4.58 12.13
CA THR A 76 9.68 3.38 11.28
C THR A 76 8.43 2.54 11.48
N VAL A 77 8.02 1.78 10.46
CA VAL A 77 6.86 0.88 10.55
C VAL A 77 7.01 -0.08 11.74
N ALA A 78 8.21 -0.62 11.97
CA ALA A 78 8.47 -1.51 13.11
C ALA A 78 8.32 -0.82 14.47
N ALA A 79 8.76 0.43 14.60
CA ALA A 79 8.61 1.18 15.84
C ALA A 79 7.14 1.53 16.12
N VAL A 80 6.37 1.86 15.08
CA VAL A 80 4.92 2.11 15.21
C VAL A 80 4.20 0.82 15.61
N ILE A 81 4.54 -0.33 15.02
CA ILE A 81 3.97 -1.63 15.42
C ILE A 81 4.29 -1.93 16.88
N ASP A 82 5.53 -1.72 17.34
CA ASP A 82 5.91 -1.95 18.74
C ASP A 82 5.06 -1.11 19.70
N ASP A 83 4.90 0.19 19.39
CA ASP A 83 4.11 1.09 20.22
C ASP A 83 2.61 0.78 20.16
N MET A 84 2.08 0.41 18.99
CA MET A 84 0.71 -0.06 18.79
C MET A 84 0.43 -1.31 19.63
N LEU A 85 1.31 -2.32 19.60
CA LEU A 85 1.14 -3.57 20.36
C LEU A 85 1.21 -3.35 21.88
N LEU A 86 2.03 -2.39 22.33
CA LEU A 86 2.10 -1.98 23.73
C LEU A 86 0.90 -1.14 24.19
N THR A 87 0.18 -0.57 23.24
CA THR A 87 -0.97 0.31 23.49
C THR A 87 -2.25 -0.50 23.37
N PHE A 88 -2.57 -0.97 22.18
CA PHE A 88 -3.80 -1.65 21.80
C PHE A 88 -3.65 -3.16 21.96
N THR A 89 -3.95 -3.63 23.16
CA THR A 89 -3.73 -5.03 23.59
C THR A 89 -4.58 -6.07 22.84
N SER A 90 -5.61 -5.63 22.14
CA SER A 90 -6.50 -6.48 21.34
C SER A 90 -6.17 -6.49 19.84
N LEU A 91 -5.09 -5.84 19.41
CA LEU A 91 -4.68 -5.86 18.00
C LEU A 91 -4.45 -7.29 17.50
N ARG A 92 -4.99 -7.56 16.30
CA ARG A 92 -4.99 -8.87 15.66
C ARG A 92 -4.12 -8.91 14.42
N PHE A 93 -4.15 -7.83 13.65
CA PHE A 93 -3.26 -7.64 12.50
C PHE A 93 -3.13 -6.16 12.18
N VAL A 94 -2.15 -5.85 11.34
CA VAL A 94 -1.86 -4.50 10.88
C VAL A 94 -1.98 -4.44 9.35
N LEU A 95 -2.75 -3.48 8.87
CA LEU A 95 -2.74 -3.08 7.47
C LEU A 95 -1.60 -2.07 7.25
N LEU A 96 -0.73 -2.36 6.29
CA LEU A 96 0.28 -1.42 5.85
C LEU A 96 -0.21 -0.78 4.55
N VAL A 97 -0.94 0.32 4.67
CA VAL A 97 -1.67 0.94 3.56
C VAL A 97 -0.93 2.19 3.12
N GLY A 98 -0.60 2.26 1.83
CA GLY A 98 0.03 3.45 1.31
C GLY A 98 0.58 3.26 -0.09
N THR A 99 1.59 4.05 -0.43
CA THR A 99 2.21 4.09 -1.74
C THR A 99 3.40 3.14 -1.84
N ALA A 100 3.72 2.69 -3.05
CA ALA A 100 4.89 1.89 -3.34
C ALA A 100 5.39 2.15 -4.78
N SER A 101 6.60 1.67 -5.03
CA SER A 101 7.21 1.69 -6.35
C SER A 101 6.88 0.42 -7.11
N GLY A 102 6.15 0.52 -8.22
CA GLY A 102 5.73 -0.60 -9.05
C GLY A 102 6.88 -1.27 -9.78
N VAL A 103 6.75 -2.58 -10.01
CA VAL A 103 7.72 -3.39 -10.75
C VAL A 103 7.01 -4.04 -11.94
N PRO A 104 7.03 -3.38 -13.11
CA PRO A 104 6.45 -3.94 -14.33
C PRO A 104 7.20 -5.20 -14.80
N PRO A 105 6.59 -6.02 -15.66
CA PRO A 105 7.23 -7.20 -16.22
C PRO A 105 8.58 -6.88 -16.87
N VAL A 106 9.63 -7.54 -16.39
CA VAL A 106 10.99 -7.40 -16.93
C VAL A 106 11.18 -8.42 -18.07
N LYS A 107 11.71 -7.97 -19.20
CA LYS A 107 12.14 -8.87 -20.29
C LYS A 107 13.44 -9.56 -19.89
N ASN A 108 13.46 -10.89 -19.91
CA ASN A 108 14.72 -11.61 -19.88
C ASN A 108 15.33 -11.66 -21.29
N ASN A 109 16.66 -11.53 -21.39
CA ASN A 109 17.33 -11.58 -22.70
C ASN A 109 17.29 -12.97 -23.37
N HIS A 110 16.77 -14.00 -22.68
CA HIS A 110 16.72 -15.38 -23.15
C HIS A 110 15.31 -15.96 -23.27
N GLU A 111 14.30 -15.33 -22.70
CA GLU A 111 12.90 -15.73 -22.78
C GLU A 111 12.06 -14.45 -22.93
N GLY A 112 11.05 -14.45 -23.80
CA GLY A 112 10.19 -13.29 -24.04
C GLY A 112 9.57 -12.73 -22.74
N ILE A 113 8.82 -11.62 -22.83
CA ILE A 113 7.97 -11.22 -21.69
C ILE A 113 7.09 -12.43 -21.36
N ASP A 114 7.09 -12.88 -20.12
CA ASP A 114 6.06 -13.81 -19.67
C ASP A 114 4.71 -13.14 -19.88
N GLU A 115 3.94 -13.63 -20.87
CA GLU A 115 2.63 -13.09 -21.22
C GLU A 115 1.65 -13.15 -20.04
N HIS A 116 1.97 -13.92 -18.99
CA HIS A 116 1.19 -14.07 -17.77
C HIS A 116 1.69 -13.19 -16.62
N ALA A 117 2.80 -12.46 -16.80
CA ALA A 117 3.31 -11.54 -15.80
C ALA A 117 2.37 -10.34 -15.63
N ALA A 118 2.07 -9.99 -14.38
CA ALA A 118 1.14 -8.92 -14.06
C ALA A 118 1.66 -7.56 -14.54
N ASP A 119 0.95 -6.95 -15.50
CA ASP A 119 1.25 -5.63 -16.04
C ASP A 119 0.84 -4.52 -15.06
N VAL A 120 1.63 -4.32 -13.98
CA VAL A 120 1.35 -3.32 -12.95
C VAL A 120 1.58 -1.89 -13.45
N ARG A 121 0.67 -0.96 -13.16
CA ARG A 121 0.74 0.44 -13.60
C ARG A 121 0.51 1.43 -12.47
N LEU A 122 0.86 2.69 -12.70
CA LEU A 122 0.59 3.76 -11.74
C LEU A 122 -0.91 3.88 -11.46
N GLY A 123 -1.26 4.06 -10.18
CA GLY A 123 -2.62 4.05 -9.68
C GLY A 123 -3.18 2.66 -9.36
N ASP A 124 -2.57 1.57 -9.84
CA ASP A 124 -2.96 0.21 -9.44
C ASP A 124 -2.65 -0.06 -7.97
N VAL A 125 -3.32 -1.09 -7.44
CA VAL A 125 -3.12 -1.57 -6.08
C VAL A 125 -2.51 -2.97 -6.10
N VAL A 126 -1.45 -3.18 -5.33
CA VAL A 126 -0.81 -4.48 -5.06
C VAL A 126 -1.16 -4.94 -3.66
N ILE A 127 -1.65 -6.18 -3.55
CA ILE A 127 -1.94 -6.86 -2.29
C ILE A 127 -0.83 -7.86 -2.01
N GLY A 128 -0.11 -7.64 -0.90
CA GLY A 128 1.02 -8.45 -0.49
C GLY A 128 0.62 -9.84 -0.01
N THR A 129 0.47 -10.79 -0.92
CA THR A 129 0.26 -12.21 -0.58
C THR A 129 1.56 -12.90 -0.15
N SER A 130 2.70 -12.25 -0.39
CA SER A 130 3.99 -12.58 0.19
C SER A 130 4.76 -11.28 0.46
N ILE A 131 5.46 -11.22 1.57
CA ILE A 131 6.45 -10.18 1.87
C ILE A 131 7.82 -10.81 1.64
N VAL A 132 8.65 -10.14 0.85
CA VAL A 132 9.98 -10.61 0.48
C VAL A 132 10.99 -9.54 0.87
N VAL A 133 12.15 -9.97 1.34
CA VAL A 133 13.31 -9.12 1.57
C VAL A 133 14.29 -9.36 0.43
N PRO A 134 14.25 -8.54 -0.63
CA PRO A 134 15.06 -8.77 -1.82
C PRO A 134 16.53 -8.48 -1.50
N TYR A 135 17.42 -9.32 -2.01
CA TYR A 135 18.86 -9.23 -1.78
C TYR A 135 19.60 -9.15 -3.11
N SER A 136 20.54 -8.22 -3.27
CA SER A 136 21.39 -8.11 -4.46
C SER A 136 22.63 -9.00 -4.34
N ARG A 137 22.99 -9.76 -5.38
CA ARG A 137 24.21 -10.58 -5.43
C ARG A 137 25.48 -9.72 -5.43
N GLY A 138 25.95 -9.32 -4.25
CA GLY A 138 27.18 -8.54 -4.09
C GLY A 138 27.48 -8.09 -2.66
N ALA A 139 26.48 -8.08 -1.77
CA ALA A 139 26.71 -7.94 -0.34
C ALA A 139 27.28 -9.25 0.23
N VAL A 140 28.21 -9.16 1.18
CA VAL A 140 28.82 -10.32 1.83
C VAL A 140 27.96 -10.75 3.02
N GLN A 141 27.15 -11.80 2.85
CA GLN A 141 26.85 -12.84 3.85
C GLN A 141 26.01 -13.98 3.26
N THR A 142 25.88 -15.05 4.04
CA THR A 142 25.63 -16.48 3.70
C THR A 142 24.45 -16.80 2.75
N PRO A 143 24.57 -17.87 1.94
CA PRO A 143 23.50 -18.30 1.05
C PRO A 143 22.28 -18.81 1.82
N GLY A 144 21.07 -18.32 1.50
CA GLY A 144 19.83 -19.04 1.78
C GLY A 144 18.79 -18.42 2.72
N THR A 145 18.70 -17.10 2.89
CA THR A 145 17.60 -16.51 3.70
C THR A 145 16.92 -15.31 3.03
N GLU A 146 16.30 -15.52 1.87
CA GLU A 146 15.15 -14.70 1.49
C GLU A 146 14.06 -14.91 2.56
N LEU A 147 13.86 -13.92 3.42
CA LEU A 147 12.73 -13.95 4.36
C LEU A 147 11.44 -13.77 3.55
N LYS A 148 10.72 -14.87 3.34
CA LYS A 148 9.39 -14.90 2.75
C LYS A 148 8.37 -15.07 3.86
N HIS A 149 7.67 -13.99 4.18
CA HIS A 149 6.55 -14.04 5.11
C HIS A 149 5.24 -14.06 4.33
N GLN A 150 4.33 -14.96 4.69
CA GLN A 150 2.99 -15.03 4.10
C GLN A 150 1.96 -14.61 5.14
N PRO A 151 0.89 -13.90 4.73
CA PRO A 151 -0.19 -13.56 5.65
C PRO A 151 -0.80 -14.82 6.26
N SER A 152 -1.27 -14.73 7.51
CA SER A 152 -1.93 -15.87 8.15
C SER A 152 -3.10 -16.41 7.35
N ARG A 153 -3.52 -17.64 7.70
CA ARG A 153 -4.62 -18.33 7.03
C ARG A 153 -5.90 -17.49 7.02
N THR A 154 -6.18 -16.75 8.09
CA THR A 154 -7.35 -15.88 8.20
C THR A 154 -7.30 -14.77 7.15
N ILE A 155 -6.19 -14.03 7.09
CA ILE A 155 -6.00 -12.96 6.11
C ILE A 155 -6.04 -13.51 4.68
N SER A 156 -5.33 -14.61 4.43
CA SER A 156 -5.30 -15.27 3.11
C SER A 156 -6.69 -15.73 2.66
N THR A 157 -7.53 -16.22 3.59
CA THR A 157 -8.93 -16.58 3.31
C THR A 157 -9.76 -15.34 2.98
N GLY A 158 -9.59 -14.25 3.75
CA GLY A 158 -10.22 -12.96 3.48
C GLY A 158 -9.87 -12.42 2.10
N ILE A 159 -8.58 -12.44 1.73
CA ILE A 159 -8.10 -12.01 0.40
C ILE A 159 -8.76 -12.84 -0.70
N THR A 160 -8.79 -14.17 -0.54
CA THR A 160 -9.35 -15.08 -1.53
C THR A 160 -10.84 -14.84 -1.73
N GLU A 161 -11.60 -14.68 -0.64
CA GLU A 161 -13.02 -14.40 -0.70
C GLU A 161 -13.30 -13.03 -1.30
N PHE A 162 -12.56 -11.99 -0.90
CA PHE A 162 -12.71 -10.65 -1.46
C PHE A 162 -12.42 -10.61 -2.96
N LYS A 163 -11.33 -11.26 -3.40
CA LYS A 163 -11.00 -11.43 -4.82
C LYS A 163 -12.13 -12.12 -5.59
N ARG A 164 -12.72 -13.17 -5.02
CA ARG A 164 -13.87 -13.88 -5.63
C ARG A 164 -15.08 -12.97 -5.76
N ARG A 165 -15.38 -12.16 -4.75
CA ARG A 165 -16.51 -11.21 -4.78
C ARG A 165 -16.31 -10.09 -5.79
N LEU A 166 -15.07 -9.58 -5.90
CA LEU A 166 -14.68 -8.60 -6.91
C LEU A 166 -14.82 -9.14 -8.34
N ALA A 167 -14.52 -10.42 -8.56
CA ALA A 167 -14.71 -11.07 -9.85
C ALA A 167 -16.18 -11.43 -10.14
N GLY A 168 -16.94 -11.80 -9.09
CA GLY A 168 -18.33 -12.24 -9.18
C GLY A 168 -19.37 -11.13 -9.36
N GLY A 169 -18.96 -9.86 -9.47
CA GLY A 169 -19.87 -8.74 -9.76
C GLY A 169 -20.82 -8.36 -8.61
N LEU A 170 -20.48 -8.69 -7.36
CA LEU A 170 -21.31 -8.44 -6.16
C LEU A 170 -21.35 -6.97 -5.72
N GLY A 171 -21.30 -6.01 -6.66
CA GLY A 171 -21.37 -4.57 -6.37
C GLY A 171 -20.13 -3.94 -5.76
N ILE A 172 -19.21 -4.72 -5.17
CA ILE A 172 -17.96 -4.21 -4.56
C ILE A 172 -17.11 -3.43 -5.56
N GLY A 173 -17.00 -3.92 -6.80
CA GLY A 173 -16.28 -3.21 -7.86
C GLY A 173 -16.88 -1.83 -8.17
N LEU A 174 -18.21 -1.70 -8.11
CA LEU A 174 -18.90 -0.43 -8.28
C LEU A 174 -18.73 0.47 -7.05
N SER A 175 -18.70 -0.11 -5.84
CA SER A 175 -18.43 0.61 -4.58
C SER A 175 -17.04 1.26 -4.59
N LEU A 176 -16.01 0.49 -4.98
CA LEU A 176 -14.64 0.98 -5.11
C LEU A 176 -14.56 2.20 -6.04
N SER A 177 -15.06 2.05 -7.28
CA SER A 177 -15.03 3.13 -8.26
C SER A 177 -15.86 4.33 -7.82
N SER A 178 -17.06 4.11 -7.28
CA SER A 178 -17.91 5.23 -6.82
C SER A 178 -17.24 6.05 -5.70
N LEU A 179 -16.56 5.38 -4.77
CA LEU A 179 -15.88 6.07 -3.66
C LEU A 179 -14.64 6.83 -4.14
N VAL A 180 -13.82 6.24 -5.02
CA VAL A 180 -12.68 6.93 -5.62
C VAL A 180 -13.14 8.14 -6.43
N GLU A 181 -14.15 7.99 -7.30
CA GLU A 181 -14.74 9.08 -8.08
C GLU A 181 -15.23 10.21 -7.16
N GLN A 182 -15.97 9.88 -6.09
CA GLN A 182 -16.49 10.85 -5.15
C GLN A 182 -15.37 11.67 -4.47
N ILE A 183 -14.31 11.01 -4.01
CA ILE A 183 -13.19 11.68 -3.36
C ILE A 183 -12.41 12.53 -4.36
N CYS A 184 -12.14 12.01 -5.57
CA CYS A 184 -11.47 12.75 -6.64
C CYS A 184 -12.26 13.99 -7.10
N MET A 185 -13.59 13.97 -7.01
CA MET A 185 -14.44 15.15 -7.29
C MET A 185 -14.37 16.20 -6.18
N THR A 186 -14.02 15.80 -4.96
CA THR A 186 -14.05 16.67 -3.78
C THR A 186 -12.67 17.28 -3.48
N ASP A 187 -11.60 16.51 -3.70
CA ASP A 187 -10.24 16.91 -3.39
C ASP A 187 -9.31 16.70 -4.61
N ASP A 188 -8.81 17.82 -5.14
CA ASP A 188 -7.92 17.85 -6.29
C ASP A 188 -6.59 17.13 -6.05
N HIS A 189 -6.15 17.00 -4.78
CA HIS A 189 -4.93 16.28 -4.44
C HIS A 189 -4.99 14.80 -4.79
N PHE A 190 -6.20 14.22 -4.77
CA PHE A 190 -6.42 12.80 -5.05
C PHE A 190 -6.86 12.51 -6.48
N LYS A 191 -6.97 13.51 -7.35
CA LYS A 191 -7.39 13.29 -8.73
C LYS A 191 -6.43 12.37 -9.48
N CYS A 192 -7.01 11.40 -10.20
CA CYS A 192 -6.26 10.56 -11.13
C CYS A 192 -5.50 11.43 -12.14
N PRO A 193 -4.15 11.34 -12.18
CA PRO A 193 -3.37 12.06 -13.18
C PRO A 193 -3.72 11.64 -14.60
N HIS A 194 -3.38 12.49 -15.57
CA HIS A 194 -3.65 12.19 -16.96
C HIS A 194 -2.95 10.87 -17.37
N PRO A 195 -3.60 9.97 -18.13
CA PRO A 195 -3.01 8.67 -18.51
C PRO A 195 -1.65 8.75 -19.21
N GLN A 196 -1.35 9.85 -19.90
CA GLN A 196 -0.04 10.07 -20.52
C GLN A 196 1.10 10.29 -19.52
N SER A 197 0.79 10.59 -18.25
CA SER A 197 1.77 10.69 -17.17
C SER A 197 2.16 9.34 -16.58
N ASP A 198 1.48 8.26 -16.95
CA ASP A 198 1.92 6.89 -16.69
C ASP A 198 3.01 6.51 -17.71
N CYS A 199 4.27 6.78 -17.35
CA CYS A 199 5.42 6.59 -18.21
C CYS A 199 6.39 5.57 -17.62
N LEU A 200 6.49 4.40 -18.25
CA LEU A 200 7.54 3.43 -17.97
C LEU A 200 8.73 3.69 -18.91
N TYR A 201 9.86 4.16 -18.37
CA TYR A 201 11.05 4.44 -19.17
C TYR A 201 11.86 3.18 -19.48
N GLN A 202 12.61 3.21 -20.59
CA GLN A 202 13.62 2.21 -20.91
C GLN A 202 14.68 2.16 -19.80
N THR A 203 15.16 0.96 -19.47
CA THR A 203 16.10 0.71 -18.36
C THR A 203 17.37 1.55 -18.48
N GLU A 204 17.87 1.75 -19.69
CA GLU A 204 19.11 2.46 -19.99
C GLU A 204 18.94 3.98 -20.01
N TYR A 205 17.70 4.47 -19.99
CA TYR A 205 17.42 5.89 -19.92
C TYR A 205 17.44 6.30 -18.44
N ALA A 206 18.47 7.03 -18.03
CA ALA A 206 18.60 7.54 -16.67
C ALA A 206 18.14 9.01 -16.58
N HIS A 207 17.48 9.35 -15.48
CA HIS A 207 17.03 10.70 -15.20
C HIS A 207 18.21 11.64 -14.98
N ILE A 208 18.26 12.71 -15.78
CA ILE A 208 19.22 13.81 -15.62
C ILE A 208 18.44 15.05 -15.11
N PRO A 209 18.62 15.49 -13.86
CA PRO A 209 17.79 16.53 -13.22
C PRO A 209 17.65 17.87 -13.97
N ARG A 210 18.54 18.16 -14.93
CA ARG A 210 18.52 19.40 -15.73
C ARG A 210 18.10 19.20 -17.19
N CYS A 211 17.94 17.96 -17.63
CA CYS A 211 17.71 17.61 -19.04
C CYS A 211 16.64 16.54 -19.21
N CYS A 212 15.97 16.11 -18.14
CA CYS A 212 15.01 15.02 -18.20
C CYS A 212 13.59 15.51 -18.46
N GLU A 213 12.87 14.71 -19.23
CA GLU A 213 11.53 15.00 -19.75
C GLU A 213 10.42 14.52 -18.80
N CYS A 214 10.76 13.85 -17.68
CA CYS A 214 9.75 13.38 -16.72
C CYS A 214 9.01 14.49 -15.98
N LEU A 215 9.55 15.71 -15.94
CA LEU A 215 8.91 16.88 -15.34
C LEU A 215 8.17 17.74 -16.36
N VAL A 216 8.54 17.65 -17.65
CA VAL A 216 7.92 18.41 -18.74
C VAL A 216 7.74 17.48 -19.94
N PRO A 217 6.50 17.05 -20.22
CA PRO A 217 6.23 16.15 -21.34
C PRO A 217 6.79 16.71 -22.65
N SER A 218 7.51 15.87 -23.38
CA SER A 218 8.16 16.24 -24.63
C SER A 218 7.89 15.18 -25.70
N PRO A 219 7.86 15.53 -27.00
CA PRO A 219 7.70 14.53 -28.06
C PRO A 219 8.76 13.42 -28.06
N LYS A 220 9.94 13.68 -27.48
CA LYS A 220 11.03 12.69 -27.37
C LYS A 220 10.75 11.65 -26.27
N GLN A 221 9.84 11.93 -25.35
CA GLN A 221 9.46 11.02 -24.25
C GLN A 221 8.95 9.69 -24.83
N VAL A 222 8.18 9.76 -25.92
CA VAL A 222 7.65 8.60 -26.65
C VAL A 222 8.78 7.66 -27.14
N LEU A 223 9.97 8.18 -27.44
CA LEU A 223 11.10 7.39 -27.94
C LEU A 223 11.83 6.62 -26.81
N VAL A 224 11.70 7.09 -25.57
CA VAL A 224 12.41 6.55 -24.40
C VAL A 224 11.48 5.83 -23.42
N THR A 225 10.16 5.88 -23.65
CA THR A 225 9.16 5.10 -22.92
C THR A 225 8.84 3.78 -23.60
N ILE A 226 8.53 2.76 -22.79
CA ILE A 226 8.07 1.45 -23.27
C ILE A 226 6.59 1.56 -23.64
N SER A 227 6.26 1.28 -24.90
CA SER A 227 4.87 1.21 -25.37
C SER A 227 4.15 0.03 -24.72
N ARG A 228 3.02 0.31 -24.06
CA ARG A 228 2.17 -0.69 -23.40
C ARG A 228 0.76 -0.66 -24.00
N PRO A 229 0.06 -1.81 -24.12
CA PRO A 229 -1.31 -1.85 -24.63
C PRO A 229 -2.23 -0.93 -23.82
N GLN A 230 -3.24 -0.34 -24.47
CA GLN A 230 -4.27 0.39 -23.75
C GLN A 230 -5.08 -0.60 -22.89
N ARG A 231 -5.37 -0.23 -21.64
CA ARG A 231 -6.26 -1.03 -20.79
C ARG A 231 -7.70 -0.91 -21.25
N THR A 232 -8.47 -1.99 -21.11
CA THR A 232 -9.92 -1.91 -21.20
C THR A 232 -10.43 -1.06 -20.04
N GLN A 233 -11.35 -0.12 -20.31
CA GLN A 233 -11.82 0.89 -19.34
C GLN A 233 -12.79 0.30 -18.29
N ASP A 234 -12.66 -0.98 -17.94
CA ASP A 234 -13.65 -1.65 -17.09
C ASP A 234 -13.60 -1.19 -15.63
N ARG A 235 -12.47 -0.61 -15.18
CA ARG A 235 -12.23 -0.10 -13.82
C ARG A 235 -11.23 1.06 -13.82
N GLU A 236 -11.33 1.94 -12.82
CA GLU A 236 -10.40 3.06 -12.60
C GLU A 236 -8.96 2.63 -12.26
N PHE A 237 -8.81 1.50 -11.56
CA PHE A 237 -7.52 0.89 -11.23
C PHE A 237 -7.63 -0.64 -11.21
N GLN A 238 -6.50 -1.33 -11.40
CA GLN A 238 -6.42 -2.79 -11.29
C GLN A 238 -5.84 -3.22 -9.95
N VAL A 239 -6.24 -4.42 -9.51
CA VAL A 239 -5.75 -5.03 -8.28
C VAL A 239 -4.90 -6.23 -8.64
N HIS A 240 -3.66 -6.22 -8.17
CA HIS A 240 -2.68 -7.30 -8.36
C HIS A 240 -2.41 -7.98 -7.02
N TYR A 241 -2.08 -9.27 -7.07
CA TYR A 241 -1.83 -10.08 -5.88
C TYR A 241 -0.47 -10.74 -6.04
N GLY A 242 0.48 -10.46 -5.15
CA GLY A 242 1.81 -11.02 -5.28
C GLY A 242 2.79 -10.55 -4.21
N ALA A 243 4.08 -10.71 -4.51
CA ALA A 243 5.14 -10.39 -3.59
C ALA A 243 5.40 -8.88 -3.50
N VAL A 244 5.54 -8.38 -2.28
CA VAL A 244 5.99 -7.00 -1.99
C VAL A 244 7.41 -7.08 -1.44
N GLY A 245 8.35 -6.42 -2.11
CA GLY A 245 9.75 -6.33 -1.70
C GLY A 245 9.96 -5.23 -0.67
N PHE A 246 10.36 -5.56 0.55
CA PHE A 246 10.70 -4.59 1.59
C PHE A 246 12.19 -4.26 1.53
N VAL A 247 12.50 -2.99 1.30
CA VAL A 247 13.86 -2.49 1.11
C VAL A 247 14.18 -1.38 2.09
N ASP A 248 15.42 -1.34 2.60
CA ASP A 248 15.83 -0.31 3.57
C ASP A 248 15.83 1.10 2.95
N GLN A 249 16.13 1.20 1.66
CA GLN A 249 16.20 2.44 0.93
C GLN A 249 15.38 2.37 -0.35
N ARG A 250 14.83 3.52 -0.75
CA ARG A 250 14.09 3.64 -2.00
C ARG A 250 15.00 3.27 -3.18
N ILE A 251 14.49 2.41 -4.06
CA ILE A 251 15.17 2.06 -5.31
C ILE A 251 14.93 3.18 -6.32
N MET A 252 16.02 3.67 -6.91
CA MET A 252 16.04 4.82 -7.82
C MET A 252 16.71 4.47 -9.16
N ASP A 253 16.88 3.18 -9.44
CA ASP A 253 17.62 2.68 -10.59
C ASP A 253 16.89 1.49 -11.21
N ALA A 254 16.54 1.62 -12.49
CA ALA A 254 15.77 0.61 -13.21
C ALA A 254 16.55 -0.71 -13.38
N GLY A 255 17.88 -0.66 -13.44
CA GLY A 255 18.73 -1.85 -13.51
C GLY A 255 18.69 -2.63 -12.20
N ILE A 256 18.86 -1.96 -11.06
CA ILE A 256 18.74 -2.57 -9.73
C ILE A 256 17.32 -3.12 -9.51
N ARG A 257 16.29 -2.36 -9.87
CA ARG A 257 14.89 -2.83 -9.84
C ARG A 257 14.72 -4.13 -10.61
N ASN A 258 15.22 -4.18 -11.84
CA ASN A 258 15.09 -5.36 -12.69
C ASN A 258 15.85 -6.56 -12.12
N GLU A 259 17.08 -6.37 -11.62
CA GLU A 259 17.87 -7.42 -10.96
C GLU A 259 17.11 -8.03 -9.79
N LEU A 260 16.66 -7.19 -8.85
CA LEU A 260 15.94 -7.64 -7.67
C LEU A 260 14.58 -8.28 -8.04
N SER A 261 13.90 -7.77 -9.05
CA SER A 261 12.64 -8.34 -9.55
C SER A 261 12.82 -9.74 -10.13
N LEU A 262 13.85 -9.98 -10.93
CA LEU A 262 14.07 -11.25 -11.59
C LEU A 262 14.40 -12.37 -10.60
N GLU A 263 15.07 -12.03 -9.49
CA GLU A 263 15.40 -12.99 -8.45
C GLU A 263 14.20 -13.29 -7.53
N ASN A 264 13.38 -12.28 -7.23
CA ASN A 264 12.39 -12.36 -6.16
C ASN A 264 10.92 -12.40 -6.62
N ASN A 265 10.66 -12.14 -7.90
CA ASN A 265 9.33 -12.05 -8.50
C ASN A 265 8.39 -11.08 -7.74
N VAL A 266 8.91 -9.91 -7.36
CA VAL A 266 8.17 -8.86 -6.65
C VAL A 266 7.38 -7.97 -7.62
N LEU A 267 6.20 -7.53 -7.19
CA LEU A 267 5.32 -6.64 -7.96
C LEU A 267 5.49 -5.16 -7.59
N CYS A 268 5.99 -4.88 -6.38
CA CYS A 268 6.33 -3.54 -5.95
C CYS A 268 7.37 -3.55 -4.83
N PHE A 269 8.07 -2.43 -4.66
CA PHE A 269 8.98 -2.19 -3.56
C PHE A 269 8.38 -1.20 -2.55
N GLN A 270 8.44 -1.59 -1.28
CA GLN A 270 8.10 -0.76 -0.13
C GLN A 270 9.38 -0.42 0.63
N THR A 271 9.59 0.86 0.92
CA THR A 271 10.66 1.25 1.85
C THR A 271 10.24 0.95 3.28
N GLY A 272 11.10 0.28 4.04
CA GLY A 272 10.83 -0.07 5.43
C GLY A 272 11.51 -1.38 5.84
N THR A 273 11.40 -1.69 7.12
CA THR A 273 12.08 -2.84 7.73
C THR A 273 11.22 -4.10 7.64
N THR A 274 11.88 -5.25 7.70
CA THR A 274 11.28 -6.57 7.43
C THR A 274 10.92 -7.31 8.73
N ASP A 275 11.39 -6.80 9.86
CA ASP A 275 11.07 -7.26 11.20
C ASP A 275 9.60 -7.00 11.58
N VAL A 276 8.88 -6.21 10.79
CA VAL A 276 7.44 -5.91 11.00
C VAL A 276 6.59 -7.19 11.01
N THR A 277 6.93 -8.18 10.19
CA THR A 277 6.12 -9.40 10.01
C THR A 277 6.40 -10.48 11.05
N THR A 278 7.42 -10.32 11.88
CA THR A 278 7.73 -11.29 12.94
C THR A 278 6.99 -11.00 14.24
N LYS A 279 6.44 -9.79 14.36
CA LYS A 279 5.80 -9.28 15.59
C LYS A 279 4.29 -9.46 15.58
N ILE A 280 3.65 -9.21 14.44
CA ILE A 280 2.21 -9.34 14.22
C ILE A 280 1.94 -9.62 12.73
N ASP A 281 0.82 -10.28 12.44
CA ASP A 281 0.36 -10.43 11.06
C ASP A 281 0.22 -9.06 10.38
N CYS A 282 0.86 -8.89 9.22
CA CYS A 282 0.82 -7.66 8.44
C CYS A 282 0.29 -7.93 7.03
N LEU A 283 -0.60 -7.06 6.54
CA LEU A 283 -1.07 -7.09 5.15
C LEU A 283 -0.69 -5.78 4.43
N PRO A 284 0.29 -5.81 3.51
CA PRO A 284 0.59 -4.67 2.65
C PRO A 284 -0.51 -4.48 1.60
N ILE A 285 -1.02 -3.26 1.50
CA ILE A 285 -1.96 -2.82 0.46
C ILE A 285 -1.36 -1.56 -0.15
N ARG A 286 -0.83 -1.67 -1.37
CA ARG A 286 0.09 -0.68 -1.94
C ARG A 286 -0.39 -0.11 -3.26
N GLY A 287 -0.67 1.18 -3.27
CA GLY A 287 -0.93 1.94 -4.49
C GLY A 287 0.37 2.31 -5.19
N LEU A 288 0.45 2.17 -6.51
CA LEU A 288 1.69 2.39 -7.24
C LEU A 288 1.82 3.86 -7.69
N CYS A 289 2.87 4.55 -7.23
CA CYS A 289 3.08 5.98 -7.53
C CYS A 289 4.31 6.27 -8.39
N ASP A 290 5.24 5.33 -8.52
CA ASP A 290 6.37 5.37 -9.46
C ASP A 290 6.79 3.95 -9.85
N TYR A 291 7.85 3.82 -10.64
CA TYR A 291 8.34 2.53 -11.14
C TYR A 291 9.71 2.11 -10.58
N ALA A 292 10.09 2.56 -9.38
CA ALA A 292 11.40 2.23 -8.77
C ALA A 292 12.58 2.49 -9.72
N ASP A 293 12.47 3.54 -10.53
CA ASP A 293 13.52 4.01 -11.41
C ASP A 293 13.92 5.43 -11.02
N SER A 294 14.74 6.06 -11.86
CA SER A 294 15.24 7.40 -11.59
C SER A 294 14.22 8.52 -11.91
N HIS A 295 13.06 8.20 -12.50
CA HIS A 295 12.05 9.14 -12.97
C HIS A 295 10.88 9.26 -12.01
N GLN A 296 10.95 10.22 -11.09
CA GLN A 296 9.88 10.47 -10.13
C GLN A 296 8.95 11.57 -10.61
N TYR A 297 7.73 11.20 -11.00
CA TYR A 297 6.63 12.14 -11.15
C TYR A 297 5.71 12.07 -9.92
N ARG A 298 5.73 13.12 -9.09
CA ARG A 298 4.99 13.13 -7.80
C ARG A 298 3.47 13.23 -7.94
N GLY A 299 2.94 13.48 -9.14
CA GLY A 299 1.49 13.65 -9.33
C GLY A 299 0.66 12.41 -9.00
N TRP A 300 1.26 11.22 -8.97
CA TRP A 300 0.55 9.97 -8.65
C TRP A 300 0.44 9.64 -7.17
N SER A 301 1.19 10.30 -6.26
CA SER A 301 1.25 9.89 -4.84
C SER A 301 -0.13 9.93 -4.17
N GLY A 302 -0.85 11.04 -4.33
CA GLY A 302 -2.20 11.20 -3.80
C GLY A 302 -3.14 10.12 -4.35
N TYR A 303 -3.34 10.05 -5.67
CA TYR A 303 -4.24 9.05 -6.26
C TYR A 303 -3.88 7.60 -5.89
N ALA A 304 -2.58 7.25 -5.87
CA ALA A 304 -2.13 5.92 -5.46
C ALA A 304 -2.44 5.63 -3.98
N ALA A 305 -2.22 6.59 -3.09
CA ALA A 305 -2.58 6.46 -1.68
C ALA A 305 -4.10 6.25 -1.53
N LEU A 306 -4.91 6.99 -2.29
CA LEU A 306 -6.37 6.86 -2.29
C LEU A 306 -6.83 5.48 -2.75
N THR A 307 -6.35 4.98 -3.90
CA THR A 307 -6.80 3.67 -4.41
C THR A 307 -6.45 2.54 -3.44
N ALA A 308 -5.29 2.62 -2.78
CA ALA A 308 -4.91 1.70 -1.71
C ALA A 308 -5.84 1.79 -0.50
N ALA A 309 -6.15 3.00 -0.03
CA ALA A 309 -7.04 3.24 1.10
C ALA A 309 -8.47 2.75 0.83
N VAL A 310 -9.01 3.04 -0.35
CA VAL A 310 -10.35 2.60 -0.75
C VAL A 310 -10.43 1.07 -0.86
N TYR A 311 -9.40 0.44 -1.44
CA TYR A 311 -9.32 -1.03 -1.45
C TYR A 311 -9.31 -1.60 -0.02
N ALA A 312 -8.49 -1.01 0.87
CA ALA A 312 -8.36 -1.48 2.25
C ALA A 312 -9.68 -1.35 3.03
N LYS A 313 -10.42 -0.23 2.87
CA LYS A 313 -11.76 -0.04 3.44
C LYS A 313 -12.73 -1.14 3.01
N GLU A 314 -12.86 -1.38 1.69
CA GLU A 314 -13.77 -2.39 1.15
C GLU A 314 -13.34 -3.82 1.55
N PHE A 315 -12.03 -4.08 1.61
CA PHE A 315 -11.52 -5.33 2.14
C PHE A 315 -11.97 -5.55 3.58
N LEU A 316 -11.83 -4.55 4.46
CA LEU A 316 -12.28 -4.62 5.86
C LEU A 316 -13.80 -4.83 5.96
N GLY A 317 -14.59 -4.16 5.13
CA GLY A 317 -16.05 -4.37 5.06
C GLY A 317 -16.44 -5.79 4.64
N SER A 318 -15.56 -6.51 3.93
CA SER A 318 -15.79 -7.90 3.53
C SER A 318 -15.35 -8.93 4.56
N VAL A 319 -14.40 -8.59 5.44
CA VAL A 319 -13.90 -9.45 6.51
C VAL A 319 -14.85 -9.34 7.70
N THR A 320 -15.34 -10.46 8.21
CA THR A 320 -16.24 -10.43 9.38
C THR A 320 -15.45 -10.26 10.67
N GLU A 321 -16.02 -9.60 11.69
CA GLU A 321 -15.44 -9.52 13.05
C GLU A 321 -15.05 -10.90 13.60
N TYR A 322 -15.88 -11.92 13.38
CA TYR A 322 -15.59 -13.29 13.83
C TYR A 322 -14.24 -13.81 13.31
N MET A 323 -13.92 -13.54 12.03
CA MET A 323 -12.63 -13.92 11.45
C MET A 323 -11.48 -13.25 12.18
N VAL A 324 -11.61 -11.96 12.50
CA VAL A 324 -10.58 -11.17 13.16
C VAL A 324 -10.43 -11.57 14.63
N SER A 325 -11.54 -11.75 15.36
CA SER A 325 -11.54 -12.18 16.77
C SER A 325 -10.88 -13.55 17.00
N GLY A 326 -10.88 -14.41 15.98
CA GLY A 326 -10.26 -15.73 16.02
C GLY A 326 -8.76 -15.74 15.79
N MET A 327 -8.18 -14.59 15.39
CA MET A 327 -6.74 -14.42 15.25
C MET A 327 -6.12 -14.29 16.66
N ARG A 328 -4.94 -14.88 16.85
CA ARG A 328 -4.18 -14.78 18.10
C ARG A 328 -2.89 -14.04 17.86
#